data_AF-A0A8B6BV75-F1
#
_entry.id   AF-A0A8B6BV75-F1
#
_cell.length_a   1.000
_cell.length_b   1.000
_cell.length_c   1.000
_cell.angle_alpha   90.00
_cell.angle_beta   90.00
_cell.angle_gamma   90.00
#
_symmetry.space_group_name_H-M   'P 1'
#
loop_
_entity.id
_entity.type
_entity.pdbx_description
1 polymer ?
#
loop_
_entity_poly.entity_id
_entity_poly.type
_entity_poly.pdbx_seq_one_letter_code
_entity_poly.pdbx_strand_id
1 'polypeptide(L)'
;MLEKCKKGNAIQKMVTEEGLLTKRTIYKLVDASNVLDELADFPVLSMDKLREITMGVYQLKQAPNYVCQRTRGHSNKLSHTVFISYSDEGDIEGWYCTCKSGARVVGCCAHVASVLWYLGYQRLEQQSGSRRDFKTSVLDASHIPSSDESDCDSLPEE
;
A
#
# COMPACT_ATOMS: atom_id res chain seq x y z
N MET A 1 19.01 -7.32 4.29
CA MET A 1 17.74 -7.93 4.77
C MET A 1 17.93 -9.06 5.78
N LEU A 2 18.85 -10.00 5.58
CA LEU A 2 19.10 -11.12 6.53
C LEU A 2 19.41 -10.65 7.96
N GLU A 3 20.18 -9.56 8.11
CA GLU A 3 20.46 -8.97 9.42
C GLU A 3 19.23 -8.35 10.10
N LYS A 4 18.22 -7.93 9.33
CA LYS A 4 16.95 -7.43 9.89
C LYS A 4 16.09 -8.58 10.44
N CYS A 5 16.15 -9.77 9.85
CA CYS A 5 15.45 -10.96 10.38
C CYS A 5 15.92 -11.37 11.78
N LYS A 6 17.18 -11.11 12.11
CA LYS A 6 17.77 -11.43 13.42
C LYS A 6 17.33 -10.46 14.51
N LYS A 7 16.85 -9.27 14.13
CA LYS A 7 16.41 -8.21 15.04
C LYS A 7 14.88 -8.34 15.24
N GLY A 8 14.41 -8.16 16.46
CA GLY A 8 12.97 -8.09 16.75
C GLY A 8 12.32 -6.81 16.20
N ASN A 9 10.99 -6.76 16.17
CA ASN A 9 10.27 -5.57 15.73
C ASN A 9 10.26 -4.52 16.86
N ALA A 10 11.14 -3.52 16.75
CA ALA A 10 11.25 -2.42 17.70
C ALA A 10 9.96 -1.61 17.82
N ILE A 11 9.24 -1.42 16.72
CA ILE A 11 7.98 -0.65 16.68
C ILE A 11 6.87 -1.40 17.43
N GLN A 12 6.79 -2.72 17.26
CA GLN A 12 5.86 -3.55 18.03
C GLN A 12 6.13 -3.45 19.54
N LYS A 13 7.41 -3.47 19.92
CA LYS A 13 7.81 -3.35 21.32
C LYS A 13 7.39 -2.00 21.90
N MET A 14 7.71 -0.90 21.19
CA MET A 14 7.31 0.46 21.55
C MET A 14 5.78 0.59 21.69
N VAL A 15 5.00 0.09 20.73
CA VAL A 15 3.53 0.15 20.76
C VAL A 15 2.96 -0.59 21.97
N THR A 16 3.58 -1.69 22.38
CA THR A 16 3.16 -2.49 23.52
C THR A 16 3.54 -1.82 24.84
N GLU A 17 4.78 -1.35 24.96
CA GLU A 17 5.31 -0.71 26.18
C GLU A 17 4.61 0.62 26.47
N GLU A 18 4.35 1.41 25.44
CA GLU A 18 3.68 2.70 25.58
C GLU A 18 2.16 2.60 25.60
N GLY A 19 1.57 1.42 25.35
CA GLY A 19 0.12 1.24 25.30
C GLY A 19 -0.55 2.11 24.23
N LEU A 20 0.08 2.32 23.08
CA LEU A 20 -0.41 3.23 22.03
C LEU A 20 -1.77 2.82 21.45
N LEU A 21 -2.14 1.54 21.57
CA LEU A 21 -3.44 1.03 21.14
C LEU A 21 -4.58 1.34 22.11
N THR A 22 -4.29 1.55 23.39
CA THR A 22 -5.29 1.79 24.44
C THR A 22 -5.39 3.26 24.82
N LYS A 23 -4.32 4.03 24.61
CA LYS A 23 -4.32 5.49 24.77
C LYS A 23 -5.30 6.15 23.81
N ARG A 24 -6.10 7.08 24.33
CA ARG A 24 -6.91 7.98 23.49
C ARG A 24 -5.97 8.92 22.74
N THR A 25 -5.74 8.64 21.46
CA THR A 25 -5.02 9.52 20.55
C THR A 25 -5.99 10.46 19.86
N ILE A 26 -5.66 11.75 19.83
CA ILE A 26 -6.40 12.72 19.04
C ILE A 26 -5.92 12.57 17.60
N TYR A 27 -6.77 12.00 16.74
CA TYR A 27 -6.47 11.90 15.32
C TYR A 27 -6.68 13.26 14.67
N LYS A 28 -5.63 13.80 14.05
CA LYS A 28 -5.77 14.93 13.14
C LYS A 28 -6.30 14.41 11.81
N LEU A 29 -7.44 14.93 11.38
CA LEU A 29 -7.96 14.63 10.04
C LEU A 29 -7.09 15.39 9.05
N VAL A 30 -6.42 14.65 8.17
CA VAL A 30 -5.64 15.25 7.09
C VAL A 30 -6.58 15.54 5.93
N ASP A 31 -6.71 16.82 5.57
CA ASP A 31 -7.53 17.21 4.43
C ASP A 31 -6.82 16.83 3.12
N ALA A 32 -7.57 16.23 2.18
CA ALA A 32 -7.10 15.83 0.86
C ALA A 32 -6.54 17.01 0.05
N SER A 33 -7.01 18.23 0.31
CA SER A 33 -6.52 19.44 -0.36
C SER A 33 -5.16 19.93 0.16
N ASN A 34 -4.87 19.71 1.45
CA ASN A 34 -3.69 20.21 2.15
C ASN A 34 -2.73 19.10 2.62
N VAL A 35 -2.88 17.88 2.09
CA VAL A 35 -2.01 16.72 2.39
C VAL A 35 -0.53 17.08 2.23
N LEU A 36 -0.21 17.94 1.26
CA LEU A 36 1.16 18.33 0.95
C LEU A 36 1.83 19.13 2.07
N ASP A 37 1.12 20.07 2.67
CA ASP A 37 1.65 20.91 3.76
C ASP A 37 1.62 20.17 5.10
N GLU A 38 0.60 19.32 5.33
CA GLU A 38 0.46 18.59 6.59
C GLU A 38 1.32 17.32 6.70
N LEU A 39 1.79 16.77 5.57
CA LEU A 39 2.64 15.58 5.50
C LEU A 39 3.94 15.83 4.71
N ALA A 40 4.41 17.08 4.70
CA ALA A 40 5.70 17.45 4.12
C ALA A 40 6.85 16.61 4.70
N ASP A 41 6.75 16.28 5.99
CA ASP A 41 7.77 15.53 6.73
C ASP A 41 7.79 14.03 6.41
N PHE A 42 6.74 13.49 5.77
CA PHE A 42 6.71 12.07 5.43
C PHE A 42 7.61 11.78 4.22
N PRO A 43 8.35 10.65 4.16
CA PRO A 43 9.30 10.33 3.10
C PRO A 43 8.69 10.06 1.72
N VAL A 44 9.32 10.58 0.67
CA VAL A 44 8.99 10.25 -0.73
C VAL A 44 9.64 8.92 -1.09
N LEU A 45 8.84 7.95 -1.54
CA LEU A 45 9.30 6.59 -1.82
C LEU A 45 9.15 6.27 -3.30
N SER A 46 10.24 5.83 -3.95
CA SER A 46 10.19 5.30 -5.31
C SER A 46 9.54 3.90 -5.35
N MET A 47 9.06 3.48 -6.52
CA MET A 47 8.54 2.11 -6.67
C MET A 47 9.57 1.04 -6.32
N ASP A 48 10.84 1.28 -6.61
CA ASP A 48 11.90 0.32 -6.29
C ASP A 48 12.14 0.22 -4.79
N LYS A 49 12.06 1.35 -4.08
CA LYS A 49 12.11 1.35 -2.62
C LYS A 49 10.92 0.63 -2.01
N LEU A 50 9.72 0.83 -2.57
CA LEU A 50 8.52 0.11 -2.15
C LEU A 50 8.63 -1.40 -2.40
N ARG A 51 9.22 -1.82 -3.52
CA ARG A 51 9.48 -3.25 -3.82
C ARG A 51 10.48 -3.85 -2.84
N GLU A 52 11.53 -3.11 -2.50
CA GLU A 52 12.51 -3.51 -1.49
C GLU A 52 11.84 -3.74 -0.13
N ILE A 53 11.04 -2.77 0.33
CA ILE A 53 10.35 -2.84 1.64
C ILE A 53 9.33 -3.98 1.67
N THR A 54 8.53 -4.12 0.62
CA THR A 54 7.41 -5.09 0.58
C THR A 54 7.88 -6.51 0.26
N MET A 55 9.07 -6.67 -0.31
CA MET A 55 9.62 -7.94 -0.81
C MET A 55 8.69 -8.68 -1.79
N GLY A 56 7.74 -7.98 -2.41
CA GLY A 56 6.75 -8.64 -3.25
C GLY A 56 5.84 -7.67 -3.99
N VAL A 57 5.87 -7.75 -5.31
CA VAL A 57 5.01 -6.94 -6.21
C VAL A 57 3.52 -7.20 -5.99
N TYR A 58 3.14 -8.37 -5.45
CA TYR A 58 1.74 -8.70 -5.19
C TYR A 58 1.11 -7.78 -4.14
N GLN A 59 1.84 -7.46 -3.07
CA GLN A 59 1.33 -6.58 -2.01
C GLN A 59 1.07 -5.17 -2.52
N LEU A 60 1.92 -4.70 -3.44
CA LEU A 60 1.73 -3.41 -4.13
C LEU A 60 0.57 -3.43 -5.12
N LYS A 61 0.34 -4.55 -5.84
CA LYS A 61 -0.81 -4.69 -6.74
C LYS A 61 -2.15 -4.66 -6.00
N GLN A 62 -2.18 -5.14 -4.76
CA GLN A 62 -3.39 -5.15 -3.93
C GLN A 62 -3.61 -3.84 -3.16
N ALA A 63 -2.57 -3.00 -3.01
CA ALA A 63 -2.63 -1.76 -2.24
C ALA A 63 -3.83 -0.85 -2.59
N PRO A 64 -4.15 -0.59 -3.88
CA PRO A 64 -5.30 0.24 -4.24
C PRO A 64 -6.64 -0.32 -3.73
N ASN A 65 -6.81 -1.64 -3.77
CA ASN A 65 -8.04 -2.30 -3.31
C ASN A 65 -8.22 -2.18 -1.79
N TYR A 66 -7.13 -2.28 -1.03
CA TYR A 66 -7.16 -2.13 0.42
C TYR A 66 -7.43 -0.69 0.85
N VAL A 67 -6.85 0.32 0.16
CA VAL A 67 -7.21 1.74 0.37
C VAL A 67 -8.68 1.96 0.08
N CYS A 68 -9.17 1.42 -1.03
CA CYS A 68 -10.56 1.57 -1.45
C CYS A 68 -11.56 0.90 -0.49
N GLN A 69 -11.25 -0.30 0.02
CA GLN A 69 -12.07 -0.98 1.01
C GLN A 69 -12.13 -0.19 2.33
N ARG A 70 -11.03 0.47 2.71
CA ARG A 70 -10.97 1.35 3.89
C ARG A 70 -11.86 2.59 3.73
N THR A 71 -11.88 3.22 2.56
CA THR A 71 -12.66 4.44 2.30
C THR A 71 -14.14 4.16 2.08
N ARG A 72 -14.50 2.98 1.58
CA ARG A 72 -15.89 2.63 1.23
C ARG A 72 -16.74 2.09 2.38
N GLY A 73 -16.24 1.99 3.62
CA GLY A 73 -17.06 1.78 4.83
C GLY A 73 -17.96 0.53 4.88
N HIS A 74 -17.88 -0.39 3.92
CA HIS A 74 -18.80 -1.52 3.80
C HIS A 74 -18.11 -2.85 4.13
N SER A 75 -18.03 -3.15 5.43
CA SER A 75 -18.08 -4.49 6.07
C SER A 75 -17.47 -4.39 7.47
N ASN A 76 -18.02 -5.15 8.43
CA ASN A 76 -17.57 -5.26 9.83
C ASN A 76 -16.19 -5.96 9.96
N LYS A 77 -15.22 -5.63 9.10
CA LYS A 77 -13.85 -6.14 9.21
C LYS A 77 -13.10 -5.30 10.24
N LEU A 78 -12.35 -5.99 11.10
CA LEU A 78 -11.44 -5.41 12.08
C LEU A 78 -10.59 -4.31 11.42
N SER A 79 -10.74 -3.06 11.89
CA SER A 79 -9.87 -1.97 11.50
C SER A 79 -8.46 -2.27 12.02
N HIS A 80 -7.50 -2.42 11.10
CA HIS A 80 -6.12 -2.60 11.47
C HIS A 80 -5.42 -1.25 11.60
N THR A 81 -4.91 -0.96 12.79
CA THR A 81 -4.00 0.16 13.01
C THR A 81 -2.61 -0.18 12.50
N VAL A 82 -2.00 0.77 11.80
CA VAL A 82 -0.65 0.69 11.22
C VAL A 82 0.21 1.78 11.85
N PHE A 83 1.42 1.41 12.25
CA PHE A 83 2.44 2.26 12.82
C PHE A 83 3.66 2.22 11.89
N ILE A 84 4.18 3.38 11.53
CA ILE A 84 5.33 3.53 10.65
C ILE A 84 6.28 4.50 11.34
N SER A 85 7.54 4.11 11.41
CA SER A 85 8.64 4.94 11.89
C SER A 85 9.54 5.24 10.69
N TYR A 86 9.86 6.51 10.56
CA TYR A 86 10.66 7.06 9.47
C TYR A 86 11.57 8.15 10.02
N SER A 87 12.71 8.35 9.35
CA SER A 87 13.68 9.38 9.68
C SER A 87 13.40 10.69 8.94
N ASP A 88 13.96 11.78 9.46
CA ASP A 88 13.91 13.11 8.81
C ASP A 88 14.65 13.12 7.47
N GLU A 89 15.59 12.18 7.26
CA GLU A 89 16.32 11.97 6.00
C GLU A 89 15.45 11.32 4.90
N GLY A 90 14.24 10.87 5.27
CA GLY A 90 13.29 10.31 4.33
C GLY A 90 13.37 8.78 4.20
N ASP A 91 13.93 8.08 5.18
CA ASP A 91 14.03 6.63 5.17
C ASP A 91 13.01 5.95 6.09
N ILE A 92 12.48 4.81 5.66
CA ILE A 92 11.59 3.97 6.48
C ILE A 92 12.43 3.06 7.39
N GLU A 93 12.41 3.36 8.68
CA GLU A 93 13.17 2.61 9.69
C GLU A 93 12.46 1.31 10.10
N GLY A 94 11.13 1.37 10.23
CA GLY A 94 10.35 0.21 10.66
C GLY A 94 8.83 0.40 10.56
N TRP A 95 8.11 -0.71 10.67
CA TRP A 95 6.65 -0.73 10.64
C TRP A 95 6.09 -1.79 11.57
N TYR A 96 4.87 -1.55 12.03
CA TYR A 96 4.06 -2.53 12.73
C TYR A 96 2.60 -2.38 12.34
N CYS A 97 1.91 -3.50 12.12
CA CYS A 97 0.48 -3.52 11.90
C CYS A 97 -0.18 -4.52 12.83
N THR A 98 -1.37 -4.19 13.31
CA THR A 98 -2.18 -5.05 14.19
C THR A 98 -2.74 -6.31 13.51
N CYS A 99 -2.52 -6.49 12.20
CA CYS A 99 -2.90 -7.70 11.50
C CYS A 99 -1.97 -8.89 11.82
N LYS A 100 -2.42 -10.12 11.53
CA LYS A 100 -1.68 -11.36 11.84
C LYS A 100 -0.23 -11.37 11.33
N SER A 101 0.04 -10.75 10.18
CA SER A 101 1.36 -10.70 9.56
C SER A 101 2.07 -9.35 9.74
N GLY A 102 1.54 -8.46 10.58
CA GLY A 102 2.02 -7.08 10.71
C GLY A 102 3.25 -6.90 11.61
N ALA A 103 3.66 -7.94 12.34
CA ALA A 103 4.88 -7.96 13.14
C ALA A 103 6.16 -8.29 12.35
N ARG A 104 6.05 -8.63 11.06
CA ARG A 104 7.19 -8.99 10.22
C ARG A 104 8.22 -7.85 10.16
N VAL A 105 9.49 -8.21 10.34
CA VAL A 105 10.66 -7.30 10.25
C VAL A 105 11.25 -7.24 8.84
N VAL A 106 10.89 -8.21 7.99
CA VAL A 106 11.35 -8.35 6.61
C VAL A 106 10.14 -8.71 5.76
N GLY A 107 9.88 -7.90 4.73
CA GLY A 107 8.59 -7.85 4.04
C GLY A 107 7.47 -7.28 4.92
N CYS A 108 6.36 -6.87 4.30
CA CYS A 108 5.24 -6.25 5.02
C CYS A 108 3.89 -6.87 4.63
N CYS A 109 2.86 -6.59 5.42
CA CYS A 109 1.50 -6.97 5.11
C CYS A 109 0.90 -6.02 4.05
N ALA A 110 -0.19 -6.45 3.41
CA ALA A 110 -0.90 -5.61 2.45
C ALA A 110 -1.34 -4.27 3.05
N HIS A 111 -1.70 -4.22 4.34
CA HIS A 111 -2.10 -2.97 5.01
C HIS A 111 -0.95 -1.95 5.06
N VAL A 112 0.24 -2.38 5.46
CA VAL A 112 1.44 -1.52 5.48
C VAL A 112 1.81 -1.10 4.06
N ALA A 113 1.82 -2.05 3.13
CA ALA A 113 2.11 -1.78 1.71
C ALA A 113 1.18 -0.71 1.13
N SER A 114 -0.11 -0.78 1.49
CA SER A 114 -1.13 0.19 1.05
C SER A 114 -0.86 1.60 1.54
N VAL A 115 -0.50 1.73 2.82
CA VAL A 115 -0.19 3.03 3.42
C VAL A 115 1.08 3.62 2.82
N LEU A 116 2.15 2.83 2.70
CA LEU A 116 3.41 3.26 2.10
C LEU A 116 3.26 3.64 0.62
N TRP A 117 2.46 2.89 -0.13
CA TRP A 117 2.19 3.22 -1.53
C TRP A 117 1.37 4.50 -1.66
N TYR A 118 0.31 4.65 -0.88
CA TYR A 118 -0.56 5.84 -0.94
C TYR A 118 0.19 7.11 -0.48
N LEU A 119 0.82 7.05 0.70
CA LEU A 119 1.50 8.20 1.29
C LEU A 119 2.89 8.44 0.73
N GLY A 120 3.63 7.43 0.28
CA GLY A 120 5.01 7.59 -0.18
C GLY A 120 5.15 7.80 -1.69
N TYR A 121 4.28 7.17 -2.49
CA TYR A 121 4.39 7.13 -3.96
C TYR A 121 3.24 7.80 -4.69
N GLN A 122 1.98 7.44 -4.40
CA GLN A 122 0.82 7.96 -5.14
C GLN A 122 0.67 9.49 -5.02
N ARG A 123 1.06 10.08 -3.88
CA ARG A 123 1.11 11.54 -3.71
C ARG A 123 2.08 12.23 -4.68
N LEU A 124 3.16 11.56 -5.09
CA LEU A 124 4.17 12.08 -6.02
C LEU A 124 3.64 12.01 -7.46
N GLU A 125 2.88 10.97 -7.80
CA GLU A 125 2.24 10.86 -9.12
C GLU A 125 1.17 11.96 -9.32
N GLN A 126 0.46 12.36 -8.26
CA GLN A 126 -0.42 13.53 -8.30
C GLN A 126 0.32 14.87 -8.43
N GLN A 127 1.60 14.92 -8.08
CA GLN A 127 2.47 16.09 -8.21
C GLN A 127 3.11 16.22 -9.61
N SER A 128 3.27 15.10 -10.34
CA SER A 128 4.01 15.01 -11.61
C SER A 128 3.13 14.72 -12.84
N GLY A 129 1.92 14.17 -12.65
CA GLY A 129 0.97 13.86 -13.71
C GLY A 129 -0.34 14.60 -13.50
N SER A 130 -0.69 15.46 -14.45
CA SER A 130 -2.05 15.91 -14.72
C SER A 130 -3.05 14.83 -14.33
N ARG A 131 -4.07 15.20 -13.55
CA ARG A 131 -5.26 14.38 -13.28
C ARG A 131 -5.52 13.54 -14.52
N ARG A 132 -5.31 12.21 -14.45
CA ARG A 132 -5.68 11.33 -15.57
C ARG A 132 -7.18 11.50 -15.74
N ASP A 133 -7.57 12.42 -16.61
CA ASP A 133 -8.94 12.66 -17.00
C ASP A 133 -9.39 11.35 -17.64
N PHE A 134 -10.02 10.51 -16.83
CA PHE A 134 -10.55 9.21 -17.24
C PHE A 134 -11.63 9.36 -18.34
N LYS A 135 -12.00 10.60 -18.67
CA LYS A 135 -12.98 10.96 -19.70
C LYS A 135 -12.49 10.79 -21.13
N THR A 136 -11.20 10.58 -21.40
CA THR A 136 -10.69 10.47 -22.79
C THR A 136 -10.42 9.05 -23.28
N SER A 137 -10.60 8.02 -22.46
CA SER A 137 -10.35 6.63 -22.90
C SER A 137 -11.41 5.60 -22.52
N VAL A 138 -12.62 6.02 -22.14
CA VAL A 138 -13.76 5.09 -22.06
C VAL A 138 -14.24 4.83 -23.49
N LEU A 139 -13.79 3.71 -24.06
CA LEU A 139 -14.35 3.16 -25.29
C LEU A 139 -15.64 2.38 -24.97
N ASP A 140 -16.61 2.48 -25.86
CA ASP A 140 -17.92 1.84 -25.73
C ASP A 140 -17.80 0.30 -25.74
N ALA A 141 -18.45 -0.36 -24.78
CA ALA A 141 -18.41 -1.81 -24.59
C ALA A 141 -19.22 -2.59 -25.66
N SER A 142 -19.84 -1.90 -26.61
CA SER A 142 -20.55 -2.50 -27.75
C SER A 142 -19.61 -3.11 -28.80
N HIS A 143 -18.32 -2.77 -28.78
CA HIS A 143 -17.34 -3.32 -29.72
C HIS A 143 -16.79 -4.66 -29.23
N ILE A 144 -17.56 -5.73 -29.46
CA ILE A 144 -17.10 -7.12 -29.36
C ILE A 144 -16.31 -7.40 -30.65
N PRO A 145 -14.99 -7.63 -30.63
CA PRO A 145 -14.29 -8.12 -31.81
C PRO A 145 -14.91 -9.46 -32.20
N SER A 146 -15.33 -9.59 -33.46
CA SER A 146 -15.84 -10.85 -34.00
C SER A 146 -14.78 -11.93 -33.79
N SER A 147 -15.13 -12.95 -33.02
CA SER A 147 -14.35 -14.17 -32.89
C SER A 147 -14.19 -14.78 -34.27
N ASP A 148 -13.04 -14.60 -34.90
CA ASP A 148 -12.62 -15.51 -35.96
C ASP A 148 -12.22 -16.82 -35.27
N GLU A 149 -13.03 -17.84 -35.55
CA GLU A 149 -12.85 -19.23 -35.15
C GLU A 149 -11.39 -19.65 -35.41
N SER A 150 -10.64 -19.94 -34.34
CA SER A 150 -9.35 -20.62 -34.45
C SER A 150 -9.57 -22.08 -34.04
N ASP A 151 -9.58 -22.93 -35.07
CA ASP A 151 -9.80 -24.36 -35.01
C ASP A 151 -8.90 -25.05 -33.97
N CYS A 152 -9.54 -25.75 -33.06
CA CYS A 152 -8.97 -26.82 -32.25
C CYS A 152 -9.16 -28.12 -33.04
N ASP A 153 -8.13 -28.65 -33.69
CA ASP A 153 -7.96 -30.10 -33.78
C ASP A 153 -6.54 -30.57 -34.16
N SER A 154 -6.23 -31.78 -33.68
CA SER A 154 -5.17 -32.72 -34.10
C SER A 154 -3.84 -32.72 -33.32
N LEU A 155 -3.79 -33.62 -32.32
CA LEU A 155 -2.59 -34.33 -31.85
C LEU A 155 -2.11 -35.31 -32.95
N PRO A 156 -0.79 -35.50 -33.17
CA PRO A 156 -0.30 -36.67 -33.89
C PRO A 156 0.07 -37.79 -32.91
N GLU A 157 -0.47 -38.98 -33.17
CA GLU A 157 0.06 -40.27 -32.70
C GLU A 157 1.29 -40.64 -33.54
N GLU A 158 2.44 -40.81 -32.89
CA GLU A 158 3.37 -41.97 -32.99
C GLU A 158 4.52 -41.84 -31.97
#